data_AF-A0A7V1RC08-F1
#
_entry.id   AF-A0A7V1RC08-F1
#
_cell.length_a   1.000
_cell.length_b   1.000
_cell.length_c   1.000
_cell.angle_alpha   90.00
_cell.angle_beta   90.00
_cell.angle_gamma   90.00
#
_symmetry.space_group_name_H-M   'P 1'
#
loop_
_entity.id
_entity.type
_entity.pdbx_description
1 polymer ?
#
loop_
_entity_poly.entity_id
_entity_poly.type
_entity_poly.pdbx_seq_one_letter_code
_entity_poly.pdbx_strand_id
1 'polypeptide(L)'
;MTHTIQQSFQPPNDPRRPCGSRRPLAALCALMALGAGALAGAPAAGQHAPGIGWDRPGWRVDYLGPLRGHATLSLGAQLWHDYFQVRNLVGRLTLDLAPGVRGHVIVRRREGSWRRMPLHPDLDEAYVEGTAFYHQPDWHAAFNLKGGRVRCLRFPAPDRLAVFDQVPGIGDLYGGPSTDYRGALLTIEAAHRSGLGLHFGGIQWGFDAPREGANAVEWYGFYRRDLRGGWAVEGRAGALAGRTPPLGGPARRGANLFVGAQLGEFEVGGMLERRRGEGTYTGVMVRFRPTPVTRALGAVGFDYTRQREGLVVQYDLARLRIGQSTEPAPGEELVGEIRAVRLRTYWQQGFQRNEYEHRLSAWGKAGGPRTRCVVKEEPWTLELEALVSPHVSLSREWFRDRQGPAQLARVVTYQFYRRRDEP
;
A
#
# COMPACT_ATOMS: atom_id res chain seq x y z
N MET A 1 18.97 -3.10 39.00
CA MET A 1 19.92 -2.28 38.21
C MET A 1 19.72 -2.66 36.76
N THR A 2 19.00 -1.80 36.03
CA THR A 2 18.43 -2.11 34.72
C THR A 2 18.95 -1.06 33.75
N HIS A 3 19.86 -1.46 32.85
CA HIS A 3 20.42 -0.57 31.84
C HIS A 3 19.43 -0.41 30.68
N THR A 4 18.82 0.76 30.61
CA THR A 4 18.05 1.26 29.47
C THR A 4 19.04 1.71 28.39
N ILE A 5 19.11 1.00 27.25
CA ILE A 5 19.80 1.49 26.06
C ILE A 5 18.86 2.46 25.34
N GLN A 6 18.95 3.73 25.69
CA GLN A 6 18.50 4.85 24.86
C GLN A 6 19.51 5.02 23.73
N GLN A 7 19.10 4.78 22.48
CA GLN A 7 19.85 5.29 21.34
C GLN A 7 19.54 6.78 21.17
N SER A 8 20.56 7.59 21.44
CA SER A 8 20.59 9.04 21.30
C SER A 8 20.62 9.46 19.83
N PHE A 9 19.62 10.21 19.39
CA PHE A 9 19.70 11.09 18.22
C PHE A 9 19.85 12.53 18.74
N GLN A 10 21.01 13.16 18.50
CA GLN A 10 21.21 14.61 18.70
C GLN A 10 20.83 15.36 17.41
N PRO A 11 20.00 16.41 17.47
CA PRO A 11 19.83 17.35 16.36
C PRO A 11 20.84 18.51 16.48
N PRO A 12 21.29 19.14 15.38
CA PRO A 12 21.96 20.42 15.45
C PRO A 12 20.94 21.57 15.52
N ASN A 13 21.31 22.60 16.28
CA ASN A 13 20.57 23.82 16.59
C ASN A 13 20.22 24.68 15.36
N ASP A 14 19.01 25.24 15.38
CA ASP A 14 18.54 26.39 14.58
C ASP A 14 19.15 27.70 15.13
N PRO A 15 19.41 28.75 14.32
CA PRO A 15 18.38 29.80 14.22
C PRO A 15 18.37 30.58 12.88
N ARG A 16 17.17 30.87 12.35
CA ARG A 16 16.63 32.22 12.00
C ARG A 16 15.69 32.19 10.76
N ARG A 17 14.43 32.58 10.99
CA ARG A 17 13.49 33.07 9.96
C ARG A 17 13.81 34.53 9.59
N PRO A 18 13.33 35.01 8.42
CA PRO A 18 12.12 35.84 8.48
C PRO A 18 11.06 35.53 7.39
N CYS A 19 9.85 36.00 7.70
CA CYS A 19 8.60 35.98 6.94
C CYS A 19 8.64 36.65 5.55
N GLY A 20 7.73 36.19 4.69
CA GLY A 20 7.23 36.87 3.48
C GLY A 20 7.36 35.95 2.26
N SER A 21 6.36 35.67 1.43
CA SER A 21 5.07 36.30 1.22
C SER A 21 4.16 35.34 0.42
N ARG A 22 2.86 35.64 0.47
CA ARG A 22 1.71 34.90 -0.08
C ARG A 22 1.90 34.49 -1.56
N ARG A 23 1.60 33.21 -1.88
CA ARG A 23 0.72 32.72 -2.99
C ARG A 23 0.77 31.17 -3.13
N PRO A 24 0.07 30.37 -2.29
CA PRO A 24 -0.06 28.93 -2.52
C PRO A 24 -1.36 28.52 -3.23
N LEU A 25 -2.35 29.40 -3.37
CA LEU A 25 -3.64 29.04 -3.97
C LEU A 25 -3.59 28.84 -5.50
N ALA A 26 -2.72 29.57 -6.22
CA ALA A 26 -2.66 29.49 -7.68
C ALA A 26 -2.03 28.19 -8.19
N ALA A 27 -1.04 27.64 -7.48
CA ALA A 27 -0.40 26.37 -7.81
C ALA A 27 -1.30 25.17 -7.47
N LEU A 28 -2.10 25.26 -6.39
CA LEU A 28 -3.11 24.28 -6.03
C LEU A 28 -4.22 24.21 -7.09
N CYS A 29 -4.68 25.36 -7.60
CA CYS A 29 -5.64 25.41 -8.70
C CYS A 29 -5.05 24.87 -10.02
N ALA A 30 -3.76 25.07 -10.30
CA ALA A 30 -3.11 24.57 -11.51
C ALA A 30 -2.89 23.03 -11.48
N LEU A 31 -2.53 22.46 -10.33
CA LEU A 31 -2.41 21.00 -10.15
C LEU A 31 -3.79 20.31 -10.13
N MET A 32 -4.79 20.95 -9.53
CA MET A 32 -6.20 20.52 -9.61
C MET A 32 -6.73 20.65 -11.05
N ALA A 33 -6.32 21.67 -11.81
CA ALA A 33 -6.72 21.87 -13.20
C ALA A 33 -6.01 20.90 -14.17
N LEU A 34 -4.80 20.43 -13.87
CA LEU A 34 -4.11 19.40 -14.66
C LEU A 34 -4.66 18.00 -14.36
N GLY A 35 -4.99 17.70 -13.10
CA GLY A 35 -5.76 16.50 -12.73
C GLY A 35 -7.19 16.52 -13.29
N ALA A 36 -7.84 17.69 -13.26
CA ALA A 36 -9.15 17.89 -13.89
C ALA A 36 -9.05 17.91 -15.42
N GLY A 37 -7.93 18.32 -16.04
CA GLY A 37 -7.73 18.29 -17.49
C GLY A 37 -7.59 16.87 -18.04
N ALA A 38 -6.94 15.97 -17.28
CA ALA A 38 -6.93 14.53 -17.57
C ALA A 38 -8.31 13.88 -17.35
N LEU A 39 -9.16 14.47 -16.50
CA LEU A 39 -10.56 14.05 -16.26
C LEU A 39 -11.58 14.75 -17.17
N ALA A 40 -11.28 15.91 -17.74
CA ALA A 40 -12.15 16.72 -18.59
C ALA A 40 -12.08 16.30 -20.07
N GLY A 41 -11.11 15.45 -20.42
CA GLY A 41 -11.11 14.67 -21.67
C GLY A 41 -11.92 13.38 -21.57
N ALA A 42 -12.42 13.00 -20.39
CA ALA A 42 -13.46 11.98 -20.30
C ALA A 42 -14.77 12.61 -20.79
N PRO A 43 -15.43 12.06 -21.82
CA PRO A 43 -16.67 12.62 -22.33
C PRO A 43 -17.67 12.77 -21.18
N ALA A 44 -18.27 13.96 -21.11
CA ALA A 44 -19.31 14.31 -20.15
C ALA A 44 -20.27 13.14 -19.98
N ALA A 45 -20.44 12.69 -18.74
CA ALA A 45 -21.31 11.59 -18.36
C ALA A 45 -22.79 11.95 -18.63
N GLY A 46 -23.19 11.81 -19.88
CA GLY A 46 -24.56 11.52 -20.25
C GLY A 46 -24.88 10.12 -19.76
N GLN A 47 -25.93 10.04 -18.94
CA GLN A 47 -26.70 8.86 -18.53
C GLN A 47 -26.43 7.56 -19.31
N HIS A 48 -25.34 6.85 -18.99
CA HIS A 48 -25.17 5.41 -19.15
C HIS A 48 -23.88 5.06 -18.42
N ALA A 49 -23.97 4.41 -17.26
CA ALA A 49 -22.80 3.81 -16.62
C ALA A 49 -22.24 2.75 -17.60
N PRO A 50 -21.06 2.95 -18.22
CA PRO A 50 -20.51 1.93 -19.08
C PRO A 50 -20.12 0.76 -18.20
N GLY A 51 -20.54 -0.45 -18.58
CA GLY A 51 -20.07 -1.69 -17.99
C GLY A 51 -18.55 -1.74 -18.08
N ILE A 52 -17.90 -1.89 -16.94
CA ILE A 52 -16.47 -1.91 -16.79
C ILE A 52 -16.04 -3.38 -16.79
N GLY A 53 -15.57 -3.84 -17.95
CA GLY A 53 -14.78 -5.05 -18.07
C GLY A 53 -13.45 -4.87 -18.75
N TRP A 54 -12.52 -5.81 -18.52
CA TRP A 54 -11.29 -5.95 -19.33
C TRP A 54 -11.59 -6.18 -20.82
N ASP A 55 -12.85 -6.44 -21.13
CA ASP A 55 -13.38 -6.83 -22.43
C ASP A 55 -13.29 -5.70 -23.47
N ARG A 56 -13.01 -4.45 -23.06
CA ARG A 56 -12.89 -3.30 -23.98
C ARG A 56 -11.65 -2.47 -23.72
N PRO A 57 -10.87 -2.11 -24.76
CA PRO A 57 -9.78 -1.17 -24.63
C PRO A 57 -10.27 0.22 -24.19
N GLY A 58 -9.52 0.91 -23.33
CA GLY A 58 -9.83 2.26 -22.89
C GLY A 58 -9.52 2.52 -21.41
N TRP A 59 -10.00 3.68 -20.94
CA TRP A 59 -9.92 4.10 -19.54
C TRP A 59 -11.01 3.45 -18.70
N ARG A 60 -10.66 3.20 -17.45
CA ARG A 60 -11.46 2.51 -16.47
C ARG A 60 -11.31 3.14 -15.09
N VAL A 61 -12.42 3.30 -14.40
CA VAL A 61 -12.49 3.75 -13.01
C VAL A 61 -13.32 2.75 -12.21
N ASP A 62 -12.69 1.99 -11.33
CA ASP A 62 -13.41 0.96 -10.58
C ASP A 62 -14.32 1.60 -9.51
N TYR A 63 -15.51 1.03 -9.31
CA TYR A 63 -16.48 1.56 -8.35
C TYR A 63 -17.39 0.47 -7.77
N LEU A 64 -17.45 0.39 -6.44
CA LEU A 64 -18.34 -0.54 -5.75
C LEU A 64 -19.76 0.00 -5.60
N GLY A 65 -19.94 1.32 -5.70
CA GLY A 65 -21.17 2.03 -5.35
C GLY A 65 -20.95 2.99 -4.18
N PRO A 66 -21.89 3.92 -3.95
CA PRO A 66 -21.68 5.03 -3.03
C PRO A 66 -21.62 4.54 -1.58
N LEU A 67 -20.59 4.99 -0.86
CA LEU A 67 -20.32 4.67 0.54
C LEU A 67 -20.25 3.16 0.83
N ARG A 68 -19.91 2.35 -0.19
CA ARG A 68 -19.65 0.92 -0.01
C ARG A 68 -18.21 0.67 0.36
N GLY A 69 -17.97 -0.29 1.24
CA GLY A 69 -16.63 -0.64 1.68
C GLY A 69 -16.64 -1.43 2.96
N HIS A 70 -15.58 -1.30 3.76
CA HIS A 70 -15.40 -2.09 4.97
C HIS A 70 -14.74 -1.30 6.08
N ALA A 71 -15.04 -1.72 7.31
CA ALA A 71 -14.34 -1.27 8.50
C ALA A 71 -13.85 -2.45 9.31
N THR A 72 -12.70 -2.30 9.97
CA THR A 72 -12.15 -3.31 10.87
C THR A 72 -11.66 -2.67 12.16
N LEU A 73 -11.83 -3.37 13.27
CA LEU A 73 -11.17 -3.08 14.54
C LEU A 73 -10.27 -4.26 14.87
N SER A 74 -9.00 -4.01 15.13
CA SER A 74 -8.01 -5.06 15.37
C SER A 74 -7.14 -4.74 16.57
N LEU A 75 -6.64 -5.78 17.24
CA LEU A 75 -5.77 -5.68 18.40
C LEU A 75 -4.57 -6.60 18.27
N GLY A 76 -3.40 -6.09 18.63
CA GLY A 76 -2.15 -6.83 18.60
C GLY A 76 -1.72 -7.35 19.96
N ALA A 77 -0.97 -8.45 19.94
CA ALA A 77 -0.23 -8.92 21.10
C ALA A 77 1.17 -9.38 20.69
N GLN A 78 2.13 -9.23 21.59
CA GLN A 78 3.49 -9.74 21.45
C GLN A 78 3.83 -10.56 22.69
N LEU A 79 4.38 -11.75 22.50
CA LEU A 79 4.73 -12.66 23.57
C LEU A 79 6.10 -13.30 23.35
N TRP A 80 6.80 -13.51 24.45
CA TRP A 80 8.05 -14.26 24.52
C TRP A 80 8.15 -14.95 25.88
N HIS A 81 9.25 -15.68 26.11
CA HIS A 81 9.41 -16.47 27.33
C HIS A 81 9.35 -15.64 28.63
N ASP A 82 9.72 -14.36 28.57
CA ASP A 82 9.85 -13.44 29.70
C ASP A 82 8.85 -12.27 29.68
N TYR A 83 8.01 -12.15 28.64
CA TYR A 83 7.04 -11.06 28.56
C TYR A 83 5.79 -11.35 27.74
N PHE A 84 4.72 -10.65 28.08
CA PHE A 84 3.49 -10.56 27.31
C PHE A 84 3.02 -9.10 27.26
N GLN A 85 2.69 -8.61 26.07
CA GLN A 85 2.26 -7.24 25.87
C GLN A 85 1.11 -7.17 24.86
N VAL A 86 -0.01 -6.58 25.27
CA VAL A 86 -1.08 -6.14 24.37
C VAL A 86 -0.72 -4.77 23.80
N ARG A 87 -0.91 -4.58 22.48
CA ARG A 87 -0.49 -3.39 21.74
C ARG A 87 -1.32 -3.20 20.46
N ASN A 88 -1.06 -2.13 19.72
CA ASN A 88 -1.55 -1.91 18.36
C ASN A 88 -3.06 -2.08 18.18
N LEU A 89 -3.87 -1.39 19.00
CA LEU A 89 -5.30 -1.25 18.77
C LEU A 89 -5.50 -0.31 17.56
N VAL A 90 -6.04 -0.84 16.47
CA VAL A 90 -6.20 -0.12 15.20
C VAL A 90 -7.60 -0.30 14.64
N GLY A 91 -8.27 0.82 14.39
CA GLY A 91 -9.49 0.91 13.59
C GLY A 91 -9.17 1.34 12.16
N ARG A 92 -9.77 0.70 11.17
CA ARG A 92 -9.60 1.01 9.75
C ARG A 92 -10.95 1.17 9.08
N LEU A 93 -11.04 2.10 8.14
CA LEU A 93 -12.21 2.33 7.31
C LEU A 93 -11.76 2.58 5.88
N THR A 94 -12.40 1.92 4.92
CA THR A 94 -12.26 2.21 3.49
C THR A 94 -13.64 2.27 2.86
N LEU A 95 -13.91 3.32 2.08
CA LEU A 95 -15.20 3.56 1.43
C LEU A 95 -15.01 4.08 0.01
N ASP A 96 -15.84 3.62 -0.92
CA ASP A 96 -15.98 4.24 -2.23
C ASP A 96 -16.86 5.49 -2.12
N LEU A 97 -16.33 6.64 -2.54
CA LEU A 97 -17.01 7.93 -2.46
C LEU A 97 -17.66 8.30 -3.80
N ALA A 98 -16.96 8.00 -4.90
CA ALA A 98 -17.39 8.22 -6.28
C ALA A 98 -16.63 7.26 -7.20
N PRO A 99 -16.98 7.15 -8.51
CA PRO A 99 -16.23 6.29 -9.43
C PRO A 99 -14.73 6.59 -9.44
N GLY A 100 -13.90 5.58 -9.17
CA GLY A 100 -12.45 5.73 -9.05
C GLY A 100 -11.96 6.46 -7.79
N VAL A 101 -12.85 6.95 -6.92
CA VAL A 101 -12.52 7.75 -5.73
C VAL A 101 -12.84 6.99 -4.44
N ARG A 102 -11.85 6.86 -3.56
CA ARG A 102 -11.96 6.15 -2.28
C ARG A 102 -11.51 7.03 -1.12
N GLY A 103 -12.19 6.92 0.01
CA GLY A 103 -11.75 7.45 1.29
C GLY A 103 -11.11 6.35 2.13
N HIS A 104 -9.98 6.65 2.76
CA HIS A 104 -9.27 5.72 3.63
C HIS A 104 -8.88 6.39 4.94
N VAL A 105 -9.14 5.71 6.05
CA VAL A 105 -8.81 6.19 7.40
C VAL A 105 -8.27 5.05 8.24
N ILE A 106 -7.16 5.31 8.94
CA ILE A 106 -6.60 4.45 9.99
C ILE A 106 -6.48 5.29 11.26
N VAL A 107 -7.22 4.89 12.29
CA VAL A 107 -7.10 5.43 13.65
C VAL A 107 -6.46 4.38 14.53
N ARG A 108 -5.49 4.78 15.34
CA ARG A 108 -4.79 3.88 16.25
C ARG A 108 -4.65 4.47 17.62
N ARG A 109 -4.47 3.62 18.61
CA ARG A 109 -4.01 4.08 19.92
C ARG A 109 -2.53 4.46 19.86
N ARG A 110 -2.13 5.53 20.54
CA ARG A 110 -0.71 5.85 20.74
C ARG A 110 0.01 4.79 21.58
N GLU A 111 1.12 4.25 21.10
CA GLU A 111 1.94 3.28 21.83
C GLU A 111 2.56 3.89 23.10
N GLY A 112 2.76 3.05 24.13
CA GLY A 112 3.21 3.51 25.45
C GLY A 112 2.13 4.16 26.33
N SER A 113 0.92 4.39 25.79
CA SER A 113 -0.21 4.93 26.55
C SER A 113 -1.04 3.85 27.26
N TRP A 114 -0.60 2.58 27.34
CA TRP A 114 -1.44 1.44 27.76
C TRP A 114 -2.18 1.67 29.09
N ARG A 115 -1.51 2.35 30.02
CA ARG A 115 -1.98 2.66 31.38
C ARG A 115 -2.64 4.03 31.55
N ARG A 116 -2.66 4.87 30.51
CA ARG A 116 -3.23 6.22 30.58
C ARG A 116 -4.68 6.17 30.09
N MET A 117 -5.60 6.54 30.98
CA MET A 117 -6.95 6.94 30.64
C MET A 117 -7.00 8.47 30.67
N PRO A 118 -7.66 9.14 29.70
CA PRO A 118 -8.39 8.56 28.57
C PRO A 118 -7.48 7.96 27.47
N LEU A 119 -8.05 7.11 26.62
CA LEU A 119 -7.39 6.63 25.40
C LEU A 119 -7.05 7.84 24.51
N HIS A 120 -5.78 7.95 24.09
CA HIS A 120 -5.33 8.98 23.15
C HIS A 120 -5.19 8.36 21.74
N PRO A 121 -6.21 8.49 20.86
CA PRO A 121 -6.09 8.05 19.49
C PRO A 121 -5.16 8.98 18.69
N ASP A 122 -4.48 8.42 17.69
CA ASP A 122 -3.75 9.11 16.65
C ASP A 122 -4.30 8.67 15.28
N LEU A 123 -4.34 9.61 14.35
CA LEU A 123 -4.81 9.43 12.99
C LEU A 123 -3.62 9.03 12.11
N ASP A 124 -3.33 7.74 11.99
CA ASP A 124 -2.11 7.25 11.33
C ASP A 124 -2.12 7.46 9.81
N GLU A 125 -3.28 7.23 9.19
CA GLU A 125 -3.58 7.54 7.79
C GLU A 125 -4.96 8.19 7.67
N ALA A 126 -5.08 9.18 6.81
CA ALA A 126 -6.35 9.78 6.41
C ALA A 126 -6.15 10.44 5.04
N TYR A 127 -6.70 9.83 4.00
CA TYR A 127 -6.56 10.33 2.65
C TYR A 127 -7.77 10.01 1.77
N VAL A 128 -7.89 10.81 0.71
CA VAL A 128 -8.75 10.50 -0.44
C VAL A 128 -7.86 10.06 -1.59
N GLU A 129 -8.25 9.00 -2.28
CA GLU A 129 -7.52 8.40 -3.38
C GLU A 129 -8.37 8.41 -4.65
N GLY A 130 -7.83 8.96 -5.74
CA GLY A 130 -8.35 8.80 -7.09
C GLY A 130 -7.53 7.78 -7.88
N THR A 131 -8.18 6.84 -8.54
CA THR A 131 -7.55 5.79 -9.36
C THR A 131 -8.19 5.68 -10.73
N ALA A 132 -7.36 5.48 -11.74
CA ALA A 132 -7.80 5.12 -13.09
C ALA A 132 -6.82 4.14 -13.71
N PHE A 133 -7.35 3.24 -14.55
CA PHE A 133 -6.58 2.24 -15.27
C PHE A 133 -6.87 2.38 -16.76
N TYR A 134 -5.84 2.26 -17.58
CA TYR A 134 -5.95 2.22 -19.02
C TYR A 134 -5.54 0.85 -19.52
N HIS A 135 -6.33 0.26 -20.41
CA HIS A 135 -6.08 -1.05 -20.98
C HIS A 135 -6.12 -1.02 -22.51
N GLN A 136 -5.12 -1.62 -23.14
CA GLN A 136 -5.03 -1.96 -24.55
C GLN A 136 -4.36 -3.34 -24.66
N PRO A 137 -4.53 -4.08 -25.78
CA PRO A 137 -3.92 -5.41 -25.94
C PRO A 137 -2.41 -5.46 -25.66
N ASP A 138 -1.70 -4.38 -25.98
CA ASP A 138 -0.25 -4.30 -25.85
C ASP A 138 0.21 -3.36 -24.74
N TRP A 139 -0.68 -2.55 -24.16
CA TRP A 139 -0.32 -1.50 -23.21
C TRP A 139 -1.29 -1.44 -22.03
N HIS A 140 -0.73 -1.24 -20.85
CA HIS A 140 -1.45 -0.96 -19.62
C HIS A 140 -0.91 0.32 -19.00
N ALA A 141 -1.78 1.17 -18.48
CA ALA A 141 -1.35 2.27 -17.63
C ALA A 141 -2.20 2.36 -16.37
N ALA A 142 -1.61 2.88 -15.30
CA ALA A 142 -2.29 3.08 -14.03
C ALA A 142 -1.97 4.48 -13.52
N PHE A 143 -2.99 5.15 -12.99
CA PHE A 143 -2.92 6.47 -12.41
C PHE A 143 -3.46 6.41 -10.98
N ASN A 144 -2.75 7.03 -10.04
CA ASN A 144 -3.15 7.15 -8.65
C ASN A 144 -2.80 8.53 -8.10
N LEU A 145 -3.78 9.19 -7.51
CA LEU A 145 -3.61 10.45 -6.81
C LEU A 145 -4.16 10.31 -5.39
N LYS A 146 -3.30 10.41 -4.38
CA LYS A 146 -3.69 10.40 -2.96
C LYS A 146 -3.50 11.79 -2.36
N GLY A 147 -4.53 12.34 -1.73
CA GLY A 147 -4.46 13.60 -0.99
C GLY A 147 -4.73 13.39 0.49
N GLY A 148 -3.77 13.74 1.35
CA GLY A 148 -3.89 13.64 2.81
C GLY A 148 -2.63 13.12 3.49
N ARG A 149 -2.80 12.37 4.60
CA ARG A 149 -1.74 11.69 5.34
C ARG A 149 -1.68 10.22 4.91
N VAL A 150 -0.62 9.85 4.21
CA VAL A 150 -0.39 8.52 3.63
C VAL A 150 0.91 7.95 4.20
N ARG A 151 1.00 6.64 4.41
CA ARG A 151 2.21 5.98 4.86
C ARG A 151 2.93 5.32 3.68
N CYS A 152 2.25 4.57 2.81
CA CYS A 152 2.92 3.80 1.76
C CYS A 152 2.70 4.35 0.35
N LEU A 153 3.76 4.32 -0.46
CA LEU A 153 3.76 4.71 -1.87
C LEU A 153 3.32 3.59 -2.83
N ARG A 154 3.13 2.34 -2.35
CA ARG A 154 2.91 1.18 -3.22
C ARG A 154 1.69 1.36 -4.12
N PHE A 155 1.93 1.64 -5.40
CA PHE A 155 0.97 1.66 -6.48
C PHE A 155 1.70 1.64 -7.84
N PRO A 156 1.19 0.93 -8.86
CA PRO A 156 0.16 -0.13 -8.77
C PRO A 156 0.71 -1.38 -8.07
N ALA A 157 -0.17 -2.28 -7.62
CA ALA A 157 0.28 -3.55 -7.05
C ALA A 157 0.06 -4.72 -8.00
N PRO A 158 0.84 -5.81 -7.86
CA PRO A 158 2.18 -5.88 -7.27
C PRO A 158 3.26 -5.99 -8.34
N ASP A 159 4.32 -5.21 -8.22
CA ASP A 159 5.61 -5.50 -8.85
C ASP A 159 6.51 -6.25 -7.84
N ARG A 160 7.59 -6.90 -8.30
CA ARG A 160 8.43 -7.76 -7.44
C ARG A 160 9.45 -6.97 -6.64
N LEU A 161 9.86 -5.80 -7.11
CA LEU A 161 10.86 -4.99 -6.40
C LEU A 161 10.23 -4.10 -5.32
N ALA A 162 8.97 -3.66 -5.43
CA ALA A 162 8.34 -2.83 -4.39
C ALA A 162 8.05 -3.59 -3.09
N VAL A 163 8.10 -4.93 -3.10
CA VAL A 163 8.03 -5.72 -1.86
C VAL A 163 9.21 -5.40 -0.92
N PHE A 164 10.35 -4.98 -1.49
CA PHE A 164 11.53 -4.56 -0.75
C PHE A 164 11.51 -3.09 -0.34
N ASP A 165 10.57 -2.29 -0.84
CA ASP A 165 10.49 -0.88 -0.46
C ASP A 165 10.23 -0.74 1.03
N GLN A 166 10.86 0.27 1.63
CA GLN A 166 10.79 0.47 3.07
C GLN A 166 9.35 0.78 3.47
N VAL A 167 8.82 -0.05 4.37
CA VAL A 167 7.54 0.25 5.02
C VAL A 167 7.75 1.43 5.97
N PRO A 168 6.74 2.28 6.21
CA PRO A 168 6.85 3.41 7.12
C PRO A 168 7.14 2.96 8.55
N GLY A 169 8.34 3.28 9.06
CA GLY A 169 8.78 2.88 10.38
C GLY A 169 7.97 3.52 11.51
N ILE A 170 7.84 2.83 12.63
CA ILE A 170 6.98 3.21 13.77
C ILE A 170 7.58 4.26 14.72
N GLY A 171 8.74 4.83 14.40
CA GLY A 171 9.47 5.73 15.30
C GLY A 171 8.63 6.93 15.75
N ASP A 172 7.75 7.42 14.89
CA ASP A 172 6.83 8.51 15.18
C ASP A 172 5.76 8.16 16.23
N LEU A 173 5.37 6.88 16.36
CA LEU A 173 4.49 6.43 17.45
C LEU A 173 5.13 6.61 18.83
N TYR A 174 6.47 6.59 18.87
CA TYR A 174 7.29 6.80 20.07
C TYR A 174 7.81 8.24 20.19
N GLY A 175 7.32 9.17 19.38
CA GLY A 175 7.73 10.59 19.40
C GLY A 175 8.96 10.91 18.55
N GLY A 176 9.40 9.99 17.68
CA GLY A 176 10.44 10.25 16.68
C GLY A 176 9.95 11.03 15.45
N PRO A 177 10.82 11.24 14.44
CA PRO A 177 10.46 11.93 13.21
C PRO A 177 9.32 11.25 12.44
N SER A 178 8.47 12.05 11.82
CA SER A 178 7.36 11.53 11.01
C SER A 178 7.87 10.72 9.80
N THR A 179 7.22 9.58 9.55
CA THR A 179 7.48 8.70 8.40
C THR A 179 6.32 8.71 7.39
N ASP A 180 5.41 9.69 7.50
CA ASP A 180 4.30 9.88 6.55
C ASP A 180 4.65 10.80 5.40
N TYR A 181 3.86 10.63 4.35
CA TYR A 181 3.69 11.52 3.22
C TYR A 181 2.43 12.33 3.48
N ARG A 182 2.60 13.62 3.80
CA ARG A 182 1.48 14.57 3.99
C ARG A 182 1.45 15.51 2.80
N GLY A 183 0.44 15.38 1.96
CA GLY A 183 0.45 16.07 0.68
C GLY A 183 -0.50 15.48 -0.36
N ALA A 184 -0.32 15.92 -1.60
CA ALA A 184 -0.87 15.29 -2.78
C ALA A 184 0.24 14.44 -3.44
N LEU A 185 0.07 13.12 -3.41
CA LEU A 185 0.96 12.13 -4.00
C LEU A 185 0.38 11.63 -5.32
N LEU A 186 1.11 11.83 -6.40
CA LEU A 186 0.78 11.33 -7.73
C LEU A 186 1.69 10.16 -8.09
N THR A 187 1.10 9.06 -8.54
CA THR A 187 1.81 7.89 -9.08
C THR A 187 1.24 7.50 -10.43
N ILE A 188 2.11 7.28 -11.41
CA ILE A 188 1.77 6.90 -12.77
C ILE A 188 2.68 5.76 -13.20
N GLU A 189 2.09 4.68 -13.70
CA GLU A 189 2.82 3.58 -14.35
C GLU A 189 2.27 3.37 -15.77
N ALA A 190 3.15 3.11 -16.73
CA ALA A 190 2.79 2.63 -18.06
C ALA A 190 3.66 1.42 -18.42
N ALA A 191 3.06 0.33 -18.87
CA ALA A 191 3.72 -0.93 -19.17
C ALA A 191 3.27 -1.49 -20.51
N HIS A 192 4.23 -1.95 -21.31
CA HIS A 192 3.99 -2.66 -22.55
C HIS A 192 4.07 -4.18 -22.33
N ARG A 193 3.35 -4.96 -23.15
CA ARG A 193 3.36 -6.44 -23.09
C ARG A 193 4.74 -7.09 -23.22
N SER A 194 5.72 -6.38 -23.76
CA SER A 194 7.12 -6.86 -23.84
C SER A 194 7.82 -6.93 -22.48
N GLY A 195 7.23 -6.33 -21.45
CA GLY A 195 7.80 -6.19 -20.11
C GLY A 195 8.45 -4.82 -19.85
N LEU A 196 8.65 -4.00 -20.89
CA LEU A 196 9.18 -2.65 -20.74
C LEU A 196 8.11 -1.69 -20.22
N GLY A 197 8.51 -0.74 -19.38
CA GLY A 197 7.60 0.31 -18.91
C GLY A 197 8.31 1.48 -18.26
N LEU A 198 7.49 2.45 -17.85
CA LEU A 198 7.89 3.70 -17.19
C LEU A 198 7.06 3.89 -15.93
N HIS A 199 7.70 4.43 -14.90
CA HIS A 199 7.07 4.77 -13.64
C HIS A 199 7.45 6.18 -13.21
N PHE A 200 6.51 6.89 -12.59
CA PHE A 200 6.71 8.19 -11.99
C PHE A 200 5.93 8.28 -10.67
N GLY A 201 6.59 8.74 -9.62
CA GLY A 201 6.01 9.07 -8.32
C GLY A 201 6.45 10.47 -7.90
N GLY A 202 5.51 11.35 -7.59
CA GLY A 202 5.78 12.73 -7.16
C GLY A 202 4.86 13.17 -6.03
N ILE A 203 5.36 14.05 -5.17
CA ILE A 203 4.60 14.60 -4.05
C ILE A 203 4.65 16.13 -4.06
N GLN A 204 3.49 16.74 -3.85
CA GLN A 204 3.35 18.12 -3.40
C GLN A 204 3.07 18.08 -1.90
N TRP A 205 4.03 18.53 -1.09
CA TRP A 205 3.88 18.58 0.35
C TRP A 205 2.82 19.61 0.77
N GLY A 206 2.08 19.29 1.83
CA GLY A 206 1.00 20.10 2.40
C GLY A 206 0.39 19.41 3.63
N PHE A 207 -0.81 19.82 4.06
CA PHE A 207 -1.51 19.18 5.19
C PHE A 207 -0.66 19.09 6.47
N ASP A 208 -0.09 20.22 6.90
CA ASP A 208 0.80 20.34 8.06
C ASP A 208 2.01 19.38 8.00
N ALA A 209 2.51 19.14 6.79
CA ALA A 209 3.80 18.51 6.58
C ALA A 209 4.92 19.39 7.17
N PRO A 210 5.99 18.79 7.73
CA PRO A 210 7.19 19.52 8.12
C PRO A 210 8.02 20.00 6.91
N ARG A 211 7.49 19.84 5.69
CA ARG A 211 8.15 20.13 4.42
C ARG A 211 7.20 20.91 3.53
N GLU A 212 7.77 21.73 2.68
CA GLU A 212 7.03 22.54 1.71
C GLU A 212 7.52 22.23 0.28
N GLY A 213 6.70 22.59 -0.71
CA GLY A 213 7.03 22.46 -2.13
C GLY A 213 6.72 21.09 -2.74
N ALA A 214 7.20 20.86 -3.95
CA ALA A 214 7.01 19.63 -4.70
C ALA A 214 8.34 18.95 -4.98
N ASN A 215 8.36 17.63 -5.00
CA ASN A 215 9.48 16.87 -5.53
C ASN A 215 9.04 15.55 -6.17
N ALA A 216 9.82 15.09 -7.16
CA ALA A 216 9.76 13.71 -7.58
C ALA A 216 10.32 12.82 -6.46
N VAL A 217 9.57 11.79 -6.09
CA VAL A 217 9.99 10.77 -5.13
C VAL A 217 10.72 9.65 -5.86
N GLU A 218 10.26 9.30 -7.06
CA GLU A 218 10.87 8.30 -7.93
C GLU A 218 10.45 8.50 -9.38
N TRP A 219 11.31 8.09 -10.31
CA TRP A 219 10.99 7.97 -11.73
C TRP A 219 12.00 7.03 -12.37
N TYR A 220 11.54 6.03 -13.13
CA TYR A 220 12.42 5.04 -13.71
C TYR A 220 11.79 4.36 -14.92
N GLY A 221 12.66 3.86 -15.81
CA GLY A 221 12.27 2.81 -16.74
C GLY A 221 12.44 1.45 -16.09
N PHE A 222 11.59 0.51 -16.43
CA PHE A 222 11.68 -0.85 -15.93
C PHE A 222 11.55 -1.89 -17.04
N TYR A 223 12.06 -3.08 -16.74
CA TYR A 223 11.82 -4.30 -17.50
C TYR A 223 11.41 -5.40 -16.53
N ARG A 224 10.25 -6.03 -16.77
CA ARG A 224 9.76 -7.16 -15.97
C ARG A 224 9.34 -8.31 -16.86
N ARG A 225 9.76 -9.54 -16.53
CA ARG A 225 9.38 -10.71 -17.31
C ARG A 225 9.41 -12.00 -16.49
N ASP A 226 8.39 -12.82 -16.71
CA ASP A 226 8.40 -14.22 -16.32
C ASP A 226 9.01 -15.04 -17.47
N LEU A 227 10.05 -15.80 -17.15
CA LEU A 227 10.81 -16.63 -18.07
C LEU A 227 10.33 -18.08 -17.96
N ARG A 228 10.62 -18.87 -19.00
CA ARG A 228 10.37 -20.32 -18.97
C ARG A 228 11.13 -20.97 -17.82
N GLY A 229 10.55 -22.02 -17.24
CA GLY A 229 11.14 -22.73 -16.10
C GLY A 229 10.92 -22.05 -14.74
N GLY A 230 9.98 -21.11 -14.65
CA GLY A 230 9.58 -20.51 -13.37
C GLY A 230 10.50 -19.40 -12.86
N TRP A 231 11.41 -18.92 -13.69
CA TRP A 231 12.27 -17.78 -13.36
C TRP A 231 11.55 -16.46 -13.59
N ALA A 232 11.84 -15.47 -12.77
CA ALA A 232 11.32 -14.11 -12.90
C ALA A 232 12.45 -13.10 -12.78
N VAL A 233 12.43 -12.09 -13.64
CA VAL A 233 13.38 -10.98 -13.60
C VAL A 233 12.63 -9.65 -13.59
N GLU A 234 13.12 -8.72 -12.79
CA GLU A 234 12.66 -7.33 -12.81
C GLU A 234 13.87 -6.40 -12.62
N GLY A 235 14.03 -5.43 -13.50
CA GLY A 235 15.07 -4.42 -13.38
C GLY A 235 14.48 -3.02 -13.51
N ARG A 236 14.98 -2.07 -12.71
CA ARG A 236 14.62 -0.65 -12.82
C ARG A 236 15.88 0.20 -12.90
N ALA A 237 15.82 1.27 -13.70
CA ALA A 237 16.91 2.23 -13.82
C ALA A 237 16.35 3.65 -14.00
N GLY A 238 16.89 4.60 -13.24
CA GLY A 238 16.44 5.98 -13.25
C GLY A 238 16.79 6.68 -11.94
N ALA A 239 15.79 7.26 -11.28
CA ALA A 239 15.88 7.74 -9.91
C ALA A 239 14.86 7.01 -9.02
N LEU A 240 15.36 6.36 -7.98
CA LEU A 240 14.59 5.54 -7.07
C LEU A 240 14.30 6.32 -5.77
N ALA A 241 13.23 5.94 -5.07
CA ALA A 241 12.93 6.49 -3.75
C ALA A 241 14.07 6.20 -2.77
N GLY A 242 14.34 7.12 -1.83
CA GLY A 242 15.36 6.95 -0.79
C GLY A 242 14.95 5.94 0.29
N ARG A 243 15.92 5.21 0.89
CA ARG A 243 15.67 4.25 1.99
C ARG A 243 15.95 4.83 3.36
N THR A 244 16.60 5.97 3.43
CA THR A 244 16.93 6.60 4.70
C THR A 244 15.88 7.65 5.02
N PRO A 245 15.32 7.65 6.24
CA PRO A 245 14.50 8.77 6.69
C PRO A 245 15.26 10.10 6.57
N PRO A 246 14.54 11.20 6.37
CA PRO A 246 13.09 11.28 6.21
C PRO A 246 12.59 10.85 4.82
N LEU A 247 11.64 9.91 4.79
CA LEU A 247 11.05 9.32 3.58
C LEU A 247 10.39 10.36 2.66
N GLY A 248 10.26 10.06 1.37
CA GLY A 248 9.64 10.95 0.38
C GLY A 248 10.50 12.14 -0.06
N GLY A 249 11.77 12.18 0.34
CA GLY A 249 12.72 13.14 -0.19
C GLY A 249 12.95 12.99 -1.71
N PRO A 250 13.73 13.90 -2.32
CA PRO A 250 14.01 13.88 -3.75
C PRO A 250 14.60 12.54 -4.20
N ALA A 251 14.13 12.05 -5.35
CA ALA A 251 14.57 10.81 -5.97
C ALA A 251 16.10 10.75 -6.14
N ARG A 252 16.69 9.57 -5.91
CA ARG A 252 18.14 9.32 -6.02
C ARG A 252 18.43 8.48 -7.25
N ARG A 253 19.33 8.96 -8.12
CA ARG A 253 19.76 8.19 -9.30
C ARG A 253 20.27 6.81 -8.90
N GLY A 254 19.80 5.76 -9.56
CA GLY A 254 20.15 4.39 -9.21
C GLY A 254 19.47 3.35 -10.08
N ALA A 255 19.73 2.10 -9.73
CA ALA A 255 19.13 0.94 -10.36
C ALA A 255 18.97 -0.19 -9.34
N ASN A 256 17.99 -1.05 -9.58
CA ASN A 256 17.83 -2.30 -8.87
C ASN A 256 17.47 -3.43 -9.83
N LEU A 257 17.84 -4.63 -9.42
CA LEU A 257 17.60 -5.87 -10.13
C LEU A 257 17.07 -6.89 -9.14
N PHE A 258 16.00 -7.56 -9.53
CA PHE A 258 15.46 -8.73 -8.89
C PHE A 258 15.59 -9.92 -9.82
N VAL A 259 16.02 -11.05 -9.26
CA VAL A 259 15.97 -12.36 -9.91
C VAL A 259 15.36 -13.35 -8.93
N GLY A 260 14.33 -14.05 -9.36
CA GLY A 260 13.66 -15.08 -8.57
C GLY A 260 13.37 -16.34 -9.36
N ALA A 261 13.07 -17.41 -8.64
CA ALA A 261 12.69 -18.70 -9.19
C ALA A 261 11.57 -19.33 -8.37
N GLN A 262 10.63 -19.97 -9.06
CA GLN A 262 9.64 -20.84 -8.47
C GLN A 262 10.27 -22.18 -8.10
N LEU A 263 10.29 -22.51 -6.82
CA LEU A 263 10.82 -23.74 -6.24
C LEU A 263 9.70 -24.46 -5.49
N GLY A 264 9.01 -25.39 -6.17
CA GLY A 264 7.88 -26.12 -5.60
C GLY A 264 6.76 -25.18 -5.14
N GLU A 265 6.51 -25.13 -3.83
CA GLU A 265 5.47 -24.29 -3.21
C GLU A 265 5.92 -22.85 -2.89
N PHE A 266 7.17 -22.50 -3.19
CA PHE A 266 7.77 -21.21 -2.85
C PHE A 266 8.25 -20.48 -4.10
N GLU A 267 8.16 -19.15 -4.11
CA GLU A 267 8.95 -18.30 -5.00
C GLU A 267 10.04 -17.66 -4.15
N VAL A 268 11.30 -17.87 -4.52
CA VAL A 268 12.46 -17.31 -3.83
C VAL A 268 13.19 -16.39 -4.77
N GLY A 269 13.60 -15.22 -4.30
CA GLY A 269 14.37 -14.30 -5.13
C GLY A 269 15.28 -13.38 -4.35
N GLY A 270 16.29 -12.87 -5.06
CA GLY A 270 17.27 -11.92 -4.57
C GLY A 270 17.11 -10.56 -5.25
N MET A 271 17.36 -9.50 -4.48
CA MET A 271 17.46 -8.14 -4.97
C MET A 271 18.89 -7.63 -4.81
N LEU A 272 19.38 -6.89 -5.81
CA LEU A 272 20.54 -6.01 -5.70
C LEU A 272 20.11 -4.59 -6.09
N GLU A 273 20.47 -3.60 -5.27
CA GLU A 273 20.13 -2.21 -5.51
C GLU A 273 21.32 -1.30 -5.23
N ARG A 274 21.54 -0.33 -6.11
CA ARG A 274 22.56 0.71 -5.95
C ARG A 274 21.97 2.07 -6.26
N ARG A 275 22.15 3.03 -5.35
CA ARG A 275 21.65 4.41 -5.49
C ARG A 275 22.76 5.40 -5.16
N ARG A 276 22.74 6.58 -5.78
CA ARG A 276 23.75 7.62 -5.53
C ARG A 276 23.52 8.26 -4.16
N GLY A 277 24.56 8.27 -3.33
CA GLY A 277 24.50 8.82 -1.97
C GLY A 277 23.86 7.88 -0.95
N GLU A 278 23.46 6.67 -1.37
CA GLU A 278 23.08 5.58 -0.49
C GLU A 278 23.96 4.37 -0.81
N GLY A 279 24.21 3.49 0.16
CA GLY A 279 25.03 2.29 -0.04
C GLY A 279 24.43 1.32 -1.06
N THR A 280 25.09 0.18 -1.25
CA THR A 280 24.50 -0.94 -1.99
C THR A 280 23.63 -1.74 -1.05
N TYR A 281 22.40 -2.02 -1.46
CA TYR A 281 21.47 -2.84 -0.70
C TYR A 281 21.30 -4.19 -1.39
N THR A 282 21.15 -5.24 -0.60
CA THR A 282 20.72 -6.54 -1.09
C THR A 282 19.48 -7.01 -0.35
N GLY A 283 18.64 -7.79 -1.02
CA GLY A 283 17.41 -8.31 -0.44
C GLY A 283 17.16 -9.77 -0.78
N VAL A 284 16.37 -10.42 0.07
CA VAL A 284 15.88 -11.79 -0.13
C VAL A 284 14.38 -11.78 0.08
N MET A 285 13.64 -12.35 -0.87
CA MET A 285 12.19 -12.55 -0.78
C MET A 285 11.89 -14.04 -0.82
N VAL A 286 10.96 -14.46 0.05
CA VAL A 286 10.29 -15.75 -0.04
C VAL A 286 8.79 -15.49 -0.08
N ARG A 287 8.13 -15.89 -1.16
CA ARG A 287 6.67 -15.88 -1.30
C ARG A 287 6.15 -17.31 -1.17
N PHE A 288 5.11 -17.46 -0.36
CA PHE A 288 4.50 -18.74 0.00
C PHE A 288 3.21 -18.95 -0.80
N ARG A 289 2.94 -20.18 -1.21
CA ARG A 289 1.60 -20.55 -1.67
C ARG A 289 0.60 -20.63 -0.51
N PRO A 290 -0.71 -20.43 -0.78
CA PRO A 290 -1.75 -20.71 0.20
C PRO A 290 -1.78 -22.20 0.59
N THR A 291 -1.41 -22.50 1.83
CA THR A 291 -1.47 -23.82 2.46
C THR A 291 -2.27 -23.71 3.77
N PRO A 292 -2.68 -24.83 4.40
CA PRO A 292 -3.33 -24.77 5.72
C PRO A 292 -2.52 -24.00 6.76
N VAL A 293 -1.18 -24.12 6.74
CA VAL A 293 -0.28 -23.40 7.65
C VAL A 293 -0.28 -21.90 7.36
N THR A 294 -0.08 -21.48 6.10
CA THR A 294 -0.05 -20.04 5.79
C THR A 294 -1.40 -19.36 5.99
N ARG A 295 -2.51 -20.09 5.84
CA ARG A 295 -3.86 -19.65 6.22
C ARG A 295 -4.03 -19.50 7.74
N ALA A 296 -3.54 -20.46 8.53
CA ALA A 296 -3.60 -20.38 9.99
C ALA A 296 -2.79 -19.18 10.52
N LEU A 297 -1.57 -18.98 10.02
CA LEU A 297 -0.74 -17.82 10.36
C LEU A 297 -1.38 -16.50 9.90
N GLY A 298 -1.94 -16.48 8.69
CA GLY A 298 -2.64 -15.30 8.18
C GLY A 298 -3.91 -14.94 8.96
N ALA A 299 -4.68 -15.93 9.42
CA ALA A 299 -5.93 -15.72 10.15
C ALA A 299 -5.75 -14.98 11.48
N VAL A 300 -4.60 -15.17 12.15
CA VAL A 300 -4.27 -14.48 13.42
C VAL A 300 -3.32 -13.30 13.23
N GLY A 301 -3.00 -12.97 11.98
CA GLY A 301 -2.06 -11.91 11.67
C GLY A 301 -0.68 -12.15 12.28
N PHE A 302 -0.16 -13.37 12.15
CA PHE A 302 1.10 -13.79 12.78
C PHE A 302 2.33 -13.12 12.14
N ASP A 303 3.30 -12.77 12.97
CA ASP A 303 4.66 -12.40 12.57
C ASP A 303 5.67 -12.80 13.65
N TYR A 304 6.94 -12.94 13.26
CA TYR A 304 8.05 -13.16 14.19
C TYR A 304 9.01 -11.96 14.17
N THR A 305 8.98 -11.20 15.26
CA THR A 305 9.86 -10.05 15.47
C THR A 305 11.19 -10.48 16.05
N ARG A 306 12.26 -9.81 15.59
CA ARG A 306 13.64 -10.06 15.99
C ARG A 306 14.29 -8.85 16.67
N GLN A 307 13.62 -7.70 16.68
CA GLN A 307 14.02 -6.51 17.44
C GLN A 307 13.07 -6.36 18.64
N ARG A 308 13.56 -6.86 19.79
CA ARG A 308 12.80 -7.59 20.82
C ARG A 308 12.19 -8.87 20.23
N GLU A 309 12.89 -9.98 20.44
CA GLU A 309 12.47 -11.31 19.97
C GLU A 309 11.09 -11.66 20.54
N GLY A 310 10.19 -12.13 19.69
CA GLY A 310 8.81 -12.38 20.10
C GLY A 310 7.94 -12.94 18.99
N LEU A 311 6.93 -13.70 19.38
CA LEU A 311 5.80 -14.04 18.52
C LEU A 311 4.80 -12.89 18.58
N VAL A 312 4.32 -12.45 17.43
CA VAL A 312 3.35 -11.36 17.31
C VAL A 312 2.12 -11.86 16.61
N VAL A 313 0.96 -11.41 17.09
CA VAL A 313 -0.33 -11.64 16.45
C VAL A 313 -1.08 -10.31 16.35
N GLN A 314 -1.87 -10.14 15.29
CA GLN A 314 -2.81 -9.04 15.12
C GLN A 314 -4.16 -9.62 14.73
N TYR A 315 -5.11 -9.60 15.66
CA TYR A 315 -6.42 -10.22 15.48
C TYR A 315 -7.49 -9.17 15.18
N ASP A 316 -8.34 -9.45 14.18
CA ASP A 316 -9.50 -8.62 13.87
C ASP A 316 -10.63 -8.89 14.89
N LEU A 317 -10.80 -7.99 15.86
CA LEU A 317 -11.84 -8.05 16.89
C LEU A 317 -13.24 -7.85 16.31
N ALA A 318 -13.38 -6.95 15.34
CA ALA A 318 -14.65 -6.66 14.69
C ALA A 318 -14.44 -6.35 13.20
N ARG A 319 -15.41 -6.75 12.37
CA ARG A 319 -15.43 -6.51 10.93
C ARG A 319 -16.83 -6.06 10.53
N LEU A 320 -16.92 -4.94 9.82
CA LEU A 320 -18.16 -4.38 9.30
C LEU A 320 -18.06 -4.28 7.78
N ARG A 321 -19.08 -4.79 7.09
CA ARG A 321 -19.28 -4.60 5.66
C ARG A 321 -20.33 -3.50 5.46
N ILE A 322 -20.01 -2.48 4.69
CA ILE A 322 -20.84 -1.28 4.55
C ILE A 322 -21.46 -1.31 3.15
N GLY A 323 -22.79 -1.35 3.10
CA GLY A 323 -23.55 -1.38 1.84
C GLY A 323 -23.34 -2.66 0.99
N GLN A 324 -22.99 -3.77 1.63
CA GLN A 324 -22.56 -5.03 1.01
C GLN A 324 -23.27 -6.23 1.65
N SER A 325 -23.53 -7.28 0.86
CA SER A 325 -24.17 -8.55 1.27
C SER A 325 -23.18 -9.71 1.23
N THR A 326 -23.50 -10.83 1.89
CA THR A 326 -22.72 -12.08 1.81
C THR A 326 -23.24 -13.05 0.76
N GLU A 327 -24.53 -12.92 0.41
CA GLU A 327 -25.22 -13.80 -0.53
C GLU A 327 -26.09 -12.97 -1.49
N PRO A 328 -26.31 -13.46 -2.72
CA PRO A 328 -27.27 -12.87 -3.65
C PRO A 328 -28.71 -13.09 -3.17
N ALA A 329 -29.64 -12.23 -3.57
CA ALA A 329 -31.05 -12.47 -3.32
C ALA A 329 -31.65 -13.46 -4.36
N PRO A 330 -32.71 -14.21 -4.01
CA PRO A 330 -33.40 -15.07 -4.97
C PRO A 330 -33.86 -14.30 -6.21
N GLY A 331 -33.60 -14.87 -7.40
CA GLY A 331 -33.98 -14.28 -8.69
C GLY A 331 -33.04 -13.17 -9.20
N GLU A 332 -31.94 -12.88 -8.50
CA GLU A 332 -30.91 -11.99 -9.02
C GLU A 332 -29.88 -12.75 -9.89
N GLU A 333 -29.39 -12.10 -10.95
CA GLU A 333 -28.34 -12.62 -11.83
C GLU A 333 -27.04 -11.84 -11.65
N LEU A 334 -25.91 -12.53 -11.82
CA LEU A 334 -24.58 -11.91 -11.77
C LEU A 334 -24.36 -11.07 -13.03
N VAL A 335 -24.22 -9.76 -12.87
CA VAL A 335 -24.04 -8.80 -13.97
C VAL A 335 -22.65 -8.20 -14.03
N GLY A 336 -21.81 -8.43 -13.03
CA GLY A 336 -20.42 -7.97 -13.03
C GLY A 336 -19.64 -8.42 -11.80
N GLU A 337 -18.34 -8.20 -11.84
CA GLU A 337 -17.41 -8.55 -10.77
C GLU A 337 -16.26 -7.55 -10.69
N ILE A 338 -15.76 -7.29 -9.49
CA ILE A 338 -14.45 -6.65 -9.26
C ILE A 338 -13.63 -7.59 -8.38
N ARG A 339 -12.47 -8.01 -8.85
CA ARG A 339 -11.50 -8.78 -8.07
C ARG A 339 -10.44 -7.84 -7.51
N ALA A 340 -10.15 -7.98 -6.23
CA ALA A 340 -9.16 -7.20 -5.52
C ALA A 340 -8.28 -8.08 -4.64
N VAL A 341 -7.13 -7.54 -4.26
CA VAL A 341 -6.28 -8.09 -3.20
C VAL A 341 -6.13 -7.04 -2.11
N ARG A 342 -6.35 -7.47 -0.87
CA ARG A 342 -6.04 -6.68 0.33
C ARG A 342 -4.72 -7.14 0.89
N LEU A 343 -3.83 -6.19 1.15
CA LEU A 343 -2.47 -6.43 1.63
C LEU A 343 -2.28 -5.78 3.00
N ARG A 344 -1.72 -6.53 3.94
CA ARG A 344 -1.26 -6.03 5.24
C ARG A 344 0.25 -6.18 5.31
N THR A 345 0.96 -5.15 5.75
CA THR A 345 2.42 -5.18 5.91
C THR A 345 2.81 -4.98 7.36
N TYR A 346 3.84 -5.70 7.77
CA TYR A 346 4.39 -5.66 9.12
C TYR A 346 5.65 -4.81 9.15
N TRP A 347 5.80 -3.96 10.16
CA TRP A 347 7.10 -3.38 10.47
C TRP A 347 8.00 -4.41 11.18
N GLN A 348 9.32 -4.19 11.22
CA GLN A 348 10.32 -5.09 11.80
C GLN A 348 10.00 -5.62 13.21
N GLN A 349 9.23 -4.85 13.98
CA GLN A 349 8.80 -5.21 15.34
C GLN A 349 7.47 -5.98 15.38
N GLY A 350 6.94 -6.44 14.24
CA GLY A 350 5.64 -7.10 14.10
C GLY A 350 4.43 -6.16 14.15
N PHE A 351 4.63 -4.85 13.98
CA PHE A 351 3.49 -3.93 13.95
C PHE A 351 2.80 -3.97 12.60
N GLN A 352 1.58 -4.52 12.55
CA GLN A 352 0.71 -4.35 11.39
C GLN A 352 0.25 -2.89 11.33
N ARG A 353 0.88 -2.10 10.46
CA ARG A 353 0.58 -0.67 10.36
C ARG A 353 -0.50 -0.39 9.33
N ASN A 354 -0.33 -0.96 8.14
CA ASN A 354 -1.07 -0.57 6.96
C ASN A 354 -1.98 -1.70 6.45
N GLU A 355 -3.08 -1.33 5.79
CA GLU A 355 -3.89 -2.23 4.97
C GLU A 355 -4.27 -1.50 3.68
N TYR A 356 -3.92 -2.06 2.53
CA TYR A 356 -4.25 -1.48 1.22
C TYR A 356 -5.05 -2.45 0.39
N GLU A 357 -5.99 -1.94 -0.40
CA GLU A 357 -6.74 -2.73 -1.39
C GLU A 357 -6.37 -2.30 -2.80
N HIS A 358 -5.94 -3.28 -3.60
CA HIS A 358 -5.64 -3.11 -5.01
C HIS A 358 -6.67 -3.86 -5.84
N ARG A 359 -7.38 -3.14 -6.72
CA ARG A 359 -8.36 -3.74 -7.63
C ARG A 359 -7.61 -4.27 -8.84
N LEU A 360 -7.59 -5.59 -8.95
CA LEU A 360 -6.81 -6.33 -9.93
C LEU A 360 -7.57 -6.47 -11.23
N SER A 361 -8.87 -6.75 -11.16
CA SER A 361 -9.68 -6.90 -12.36
C SER A 361 -11.14 -6.54 -12.12
N ALA A 362 -11.88 -6.32 -13.22
CA ALA A 362 -13.30 -6.03 -13.18
C ALA A 362 -13.97 -6.47 -14.49
N TRP A 363 -15.21 -6.93 -14.46
CA TRP A 363 -16.03 -7.18 -15.65
C TRP A 363 -17.50 -6.84 -15.43
N GLY A 364 -18.23 -6.60 -16.52
CA GLY A 364 -19.67 -6.36 -16.50
C GLY A 364 -20.07 -5.01 -15.86
N LYS A 365 -21.29 -4.93 -15.31
CA LYS A 365 -21.84 -3.73 -14.70
C LYS A 365 -21.55 -3.69 -13.19
N ALA A 366 -20.55 -2.90 -12.79
CA ALA A 366 -20.21 -2.66 -11.38
C ALA A 366 -20.77 -1.33 -10.85
N GLY A 367 -21.15 -1.29 -9.57
CA GLY A 367 -21.42 -0.03 -8.84
C GLY A 367 -22.64 0.80 -9.29
N GLY A 368 -23.48 0.26 -10.19
CA GLY A 368 -24.65 0.96 -10.71
C GLY A 368 -25.84 1.03 -9.73
N PRO A 369 -26.79 1.97 -9.93
CA PRO A 369 -28.08 1.96 -9.23
C PRO A 369 -28.76 0.60 -9.39
N ARG A 370 -29.45 0.11 -8.35
CA ARG A 370 -30.15 -1.19 -8.33
C ARG A 370 -29.25 -2.45 -8.42
N THR A 371 -27.93 -2.29 -8.34
CA THR A 371 -27.04 -3.45 -8.19
C THR A 371 -26.83 -3.78 -6.71
N ARG A 372 -26.98 -5.06 -6.33
CA ARG A 372 -26.53 -5.58 -5.03
C ARG A 372 -25.06 -5.96 -5.14
N CYS A 373 -24.24 -5.53 -4.18
CA CYS A 373 -22.84 -5.95 -4.08
C CYS A 373 -22.72 -7.07 -3.05
N VAL A 374 -22.33 -8.26 -3.51
CA VAL A 374 -22.06 -9.44 -2.69
C VAL A 374 -20.54 -9.60 -2.57
N VAL A 375 -20.02 -9.72 -1.35
CA VAL A 375 -18.57 -9.81 -1.11
C VAL A 375 -18.18 -11.21 -0.71
N LYS A 376 -17.25 -11.79 -1.47
CA LYS A 376 -16.58 -13.04 -1.14
C LYS A 376 -15.14 -12.74 -0.73
N GLU A 377 -14.79 -13.10 0.48
CA GLU A 377 -13.45 -12.90 1.04
C GLU A 377 -12.81 -14.26 1.26
N GLU A 378 -11.63 -14.47 0.67
CA GLU A 378 -10.79 -15.62 1.04
C GLU A 378 -10.20 -15.41 2.45
N PRO A 379 -9.69 -16.47 3.10
CA PRO A 379 -8.91 -16.32 4.33
C PRO A 379 -7.68 -15.45 4.10
N TRP A 380 -7.25 -14.72 5.14
CA TRP A 380 -5.91 -14.13 5.13
C TRP A 380 -4.85 -15.23 5.06
N THR A 381 -3.82 -15.01 4.25
CA THR A 381 -2.67 -15.90 4.11
C THR A 381 -1.39 -15.14 4.32
N LEU A 382 -0.41 -15.75 5.01
CA LEU A 382 0.97 -15.32 4.93
C LEU A 382 1.44 -15.47 3.49
N GLU A 383 1.63 -14.33 2.82
CA GLU A 383 1.94 -14.29 1.39
C GLU A 383 3.45 -14.29 1.16
N LEU A 384 4.19 -13.42 1.85
CA LEU A 384 5.64 -13.32 1.66
C LEU A 384 6.36 -12.75 2.88
N GLU A 385 7.66 -13.04 2.94
CA GLU A 385 8.65 -12.28 3.69
C GLU A 385 9.66 -11.68 2.71
N ALA A 386 9.86 -10.36 2.78
CA ALA A 386 10.87 -9.66 1.99
C ALA A 386 11.81 -8.90 2.91
N LEU A 387 13.08 -9.28 2.89
CA LEU A 387 14.13 -8.71 3.73
C LEU A 387 15.11 -7.92 2.86
N VAL A 388 15.61 -6.79 3.37
CA VAL A 388 16.56 -5.92 2.67
C VAL A 388 17.58 -5.35 3.66
N SER A 389 18.85 -5.33 3.28
CA SER A 389 19.94 -4.91 4.16
C SER A 389 20.92 -3.99 3.42
N PRO A 390 21.57 -3.02 4.09
CA PRO A 390 22.62 -2.18 3.50
C PRO A 390 23.96 -2.91 3.29
N HIS A 391 23.97 -4.23 3.43
CA HIS A 391 25.14 -5.10 3.29
C HIS A 391 25.03 -5.95 2.03
N VAL A 392 26.16 -6.22 1.38
CA VAL A 392 26.19 -7.01 0.13
C VAL A 392 26.32 -8.50 0.39
N SER A 393 27.05 -8.90 1.43
CA SER A 393 27.25 -10.29 1.82
C SER A 393 26.22 -10.71 2.87
N LEU A 394 25.74 -11.97 2.82
CA LEU A 394 24.84 -12.55 3.83
C LEU A 394 25.59 -12.88 5.14
N SER A 395 26.17 -11.86 5.76
CA SER A 395 26.93 -11.95 7.00
C SER A 395 26.03 -11.78 8.24
N ARG A 396 26.61 -11.94 9.44
CA ARG A 396 25.91 -11.61 10.69
C ARG A 396 25.42 -10.16 10.72
N GLU A 397 26.17 -9.24 10.11
CA GLU A 397 25.79 -7.82 10.02
C GLU A 397 24.61 -7.61 9.08
N TRP A 398 24.58 -8.36 7.96
CA TRP A 398 23.43 -8.36 7.06
C TRP A 398 22.15 -8.70 7.81
N PHE A 399 22.19 -9.78 8.59
CA PHE A 399 21.04 -10.19 9.40
C PHE A 399 20.73 -9.19 10.51
N ARG A 400 21.73 -8.61 11.18
CA ARG A 400 21.50 -7.61 12.23
C ARG A 400 20.79 -6.36 11.68
N ASP A 401 21.22 -5.87 10.52
CA ASP A 401 20.82 -4.56 9.99
C ASP A 401 19.70 -4.66 8.93
N ARG A 402 19.21 -5.88 8.64
CA ARG A 402 18.12 -6.09 7.69
C ARG A 402 16.82 -5.45 8.17
N GLN A 403 16.03 -5.04 7.20
CA GLN A 403 14.68 -4.51 7.32
C GLN A 403 13.76 -5.29 6.39
N GLY A 404 12.49 -4.92 6.38
CA GLY A 404 11.56 -5.40 5.38
C GLY A 404 10.41 -6.23 5.98
N PRO A 405 9.21 -6.12 5.39
CA PRO A 405 8.00 -6.59 6.01
C PRO A 405 7.73 -8.07 5.72
N ALA A 406 7.09 -8.74 6.68
CA ALA A 406 6.16 -9.80 6.34
C ALA A 406 4.90 -9.16 5.71
N GLN A 407 4.28 -9.86 4.76
CA GLN A 407 3.06 -9.42 4.11
C GLN A 407 2.00 -10.51 4.15
N LEU A 408 0.78 -10.11 4.51
CA LEU A 408 -0.40 -10.95 4.38
C LEU A 408 -1.22 -10.47 3.20
N ALA A 409 -1.78 -11.42 2.47
CA ALA A 409 -2.75 -11.15 1.42
C ALA A 409 -4.09 -11.79 1.74
N ARG A 410 -5.11 -11.19 1.16
CA ARG A 410 -6.44 -11.76 1.07
C ARG A 410 -7.06 -11.36 -0.27
N VAL A 411 -7.49 -12.36 -1.03
CA VAL A 411 -8.27 -12.13 -2.24
C VAL A 411 -9.70 -11.77 -1.83
N VAL A 412 -10.24 -10.75 -2.48
CA VAL A 412 -11.62 -10.30 -2.28
C VAL A 412 -12.27 -10.16 -3.64
N THR A 413 -13.46 -10.73 -3.76
CA THR A 413 -14.27 -10.68 -4.98
C THR A 413 -15.58 -9.99 -4.67
N TYR A 414 -15.81 -8.85 -5.31
CA TYR A 414 -17.05 -8.09 -5.27
C TYR A 414 -17.92 -8.49 -6.45
N GLN A 415 -19.01 -9.18 -6.19
CA GLN A 415 -19.94 -9.66 -7.21
C GLN A 415 -21.17 -8.77 -7.24
N PHE A 416 -21.56 -8.32 -8.44
CA PHE A 416 -22.68 -7.41 -8.63
C PHE A 416 -23.86 -8.17 -9.20
N TYR A 417 -24.98 -8.10 -8.50
CA TYR A 417 -26.21 -8.80 -8.84
C TYR A 417 -27.34 -7.81 -9.15
N ARG A 418 -28.24 -8.18 -10.06
CA ARG A 418 -29.42 -7.39 -10.42
C ARG A 418 -30.60 -8.31 -10.66
N ARG A 419 -31.83 -7.85 -10.39
CA ARG A 419 -33.05 -8.61 -10.70
C ARG A 419 -33.21 -8.76 -12.20
N ARG A 420 -33.61 -9.96 -12.64
CA ARG A 420 -33.79 -10.31 -14.05
C ARG A 420 -34.86 -9.45 -14.75
N ASP A 421 -35.84 -8.97 -14.00
CA ASP A 421 -36.98 -8.19 -14.53
C ASP A 421 -36.76 -6.67 -14.48
N GLU A 422 -35.59 -6.19 -14.06
CA GLU A 422 -35.27 -4.77 -14.00
C GLU A 422 -34.27 -4.39 -15.13
N PRO A 423 -34.66 -3.52 -16.09
CA PRO A 423 -33.82 -3.15 -17.23
C PRO A 423 -32.44 -2.56 -16.85
#